data_AF-A0A640VZF9-F1
#
_entry.id   AF-A0A640VZF9-F1
#
_cell.length_a   1.000
_cell.length_b   1.000
_cell.length_c   1.000
_cell.angle_alpha   90.00
_cell.angle_beta   90.00
_cell.angle_gamma   90.00
#
_symmetry.space_group_name_H-M   'P 1'
#
loop_
_entity.id
_entity.type
_entity.pdbx_description
1 polymer ?
#
loop_
_entity_poly.entity_id
_entity_poly.type
_entity_poly.pdbx_seq_one_letter_code
_entity_poly.pdbx_strand_id
1 'polypeptide(L)'
;PCLIRYDGNDDEMIKLAVKNAEKIAAGHCFIVFLKGCYPINVLNDIKKVQEVCTIFAATANPAKVILYETSIGGEAARAIIGIADGYKSKGIEKEEHIKERKEFLRKIGYKR
;
A
#
# COMPACT_ATOMS: atom_id res chain seq x y z
N PRO A 1 -18.59 17.26 4.76
CA PRO A 1 -18.06 17.45 3.38
C PRO A 1 -17.17 16.24 3.01
N CYS A 2 -17.43 15.60 1.87
CA CYS A 2 -16.72 14.41 1.38
C CYS A 2 -15.49 14.80 0.55
N LEU A 3 -14.49 15.38 1.21
CA LEU A 3 -13.29 15.93 0.55
C LEU A 3 -12.07 15.06 0.82
N ILE A 4 -11.21 14.92 -0.19
CA ILE A 4 -9.87 14.34 -0.01
C ILE A 4 -9.04 15.34 0.79
N ARG A 5 -8.44 14.86 1.89
CA ARG A 5 -7.45 15.59 2.69
C ARG A 5 -6.07 15.03 2.34
N TYR A 6 -5.08 15.90 2.23
CA TYR A 6 -3.72 15.52 1.89
C TYR A 6 -2.73 16.38 2.68
N ASP A 7 -1.55 15.81 2.92
CA ASP A 7 -0.40 16.47 3.52
C ASP A 7 0.86 15.68 3.14
N GLY A 8 2.05 16.29 3.27
CA GLY A 8 3.33 15.65 2.97
C GLY A 8 4.47 16.66 2.80
N ASN A 9 5.65 16.15 2.50
CA ASN A 9 6.88 16.95 2.32
C ASN A 9 7.44 16.93 0.89
N ASP A 10 6.73 16.30 -0.05
CA ASP A 10 7.14 16.20 -1.46
C ASP A 10 5.92 16.36 -2.36
N ASP A 11 5.90 17.42 -3.16
CA ASP A 11 4.77 17.78 -4.02
C ASP A 11 4.43 16.70 -5.07
N GLU A 12 5.44 15.97 -5.57
CA GLU A 12 5.24 14.90 -6.54
C GLU A 12 4.47 13.74 -5.87
N MET A 13 4.90 13.34 -4.68
CA MET A 13 4.25 12.28 -3.91
C MET A 13 2.85 12.68 -3.45
N ILE A 14 2.65 13.93 -3.02
CA ILE A 14 1.32 14.47 -2.67
C ILE A 14 0.39 14.40 -3.89
N LYS A 15 0.83 14.87 -5.06
CA LYS A 15 0.03 14.83 -6.29
C LYS A 15 -0.34 13.39 -6.68
N LEU A 16 0.59 12.44 -6.52
CA LEU A 16 0.30 11.02 -6.72
C LEU A 16 -0.72 10.49 -5.70
N ALA A 17 -0.59 10.85 -4.42
CA ALA A 17 -1.52 10.45 -3.37
C ALA A 17 -2.95 10.92 -3.67
N VAL A 18 -3.11 12.22 -3.95
CA VAL A 18 -4.40 12.84 -4.28
C VAL A 18 -5.02 12.19 -5.51
N LYS A 19 -4.26 12.09 -6.62
CA LYS A 19 -4.74 11.51 -7.87
C LYS A 19 -5.21 10.05 -7.71
N ASN A 20 -4.53 9.27 -6.88
CA ASN A 20 -4.94 7.88 -6.64
C ASN A 20 -6.12 7.79 -5.67
N ALA A 21 -6.17 8.65 -4.64
CA ALA A 21 -7.33 8.75 -3.76
C ALA A 21 -8.61 9.16 -4.52
N GLU A 22 -8.51 10.08 -5.49
CA GLU A 22 -9.61 10.45 -6.40
C GLU A 22 -10.12 9.26 -7.22
N LYS A 23 -9.22 8.42 -7.72
CA LYS A 23 -9.59 7.22 -8.47
C LYS A 23 -10.25 6.16 -7.59
N ILE A 24 -9.73 5.98 -6.37
CA ILE A 24 -10.27 5.04 -5.40
C ILE A 24 -11.67 5.50 -4.95
N ALA A 25 -11.82 6.78 -4.60
CA ALA A 25 -13.06 7.42 -4.15
C ALA A 25 -13.84 6.62 -3.08
N ALA A 26 -13.11 5.90 -2.23
CA ALA A 26 -13.67 5.21 -1.08
C ALA A 26 -13.58 6.11 0.15
N GLY A 27 -14.66 6.16 0.93
CA GLY A 27 -14.69 6.92 2.18
C GLY A 27 -13.69 6.36 3.18
N HIS A 28 -13.05 7.24 3.94
CA HIS A 28 -12.18 6.90 5.08
C HIS A 28 -11.01 5.95 4.72
N CYS A 29 -10.54 5.98 3.47
CA CYS A 29 -9.28 5.34 3.08
C CYS A 29 -8.14 6.36 3.04
N PHE A 30 -6.91 5.88 3.18
CA PHE A 30 -5.71 6.69 2.98
C PHE A 30 -4.74 5.98 2.04
N ILE A 31 -3.88 6.76 1.39
CA ILE A 31 -2.77 6.26 0.58
C ILE A 31 -1.53 7.10 0.87
N VAL A 32 -0.39 6.43 1.10
CA VAL A 32 0.89 7.07 1.35
C VAL A 32 1.86 6.66 0.24
N PHE A 33 2.46 7.64 -0.41
CA PHE A 33 3.57 7.42 -1.33
C PHE A 33 4.89 7.70 -0.60
N LEU A 34 5.85 6.79 -0.75
CA LEU A 34 7.17 6.87 -0.13
C LEU A 34 8.25 6.92 -1.21
N LYS A 35 9.26 7.76 -1.01
CA LYS A 35 10.43 7.90 -1.88
C LYS A 35 11.69 7.94 -1.02
N GLY A 36 12.71 7.18 -1.40
CA GLY A 36 13.97 7.11 -0.66
C GLY A 36 13.92 6.28 0.64
N CYS A 37 12.80 5.63 0.95
CA CYS A 37 12.67 4.70 2.07
C CYS A 37 11.77 3.52 1.69
N TYR A 38 11.72 2.51 2.56
CA TYR A 38 10.90 1.31 2.36
C TYR A 38 9.75 1.27 3.36
N PRO A 39 8.63 0.59 3.02
CA PRO A 39 7.53 0.41 3.97
C PRO A 39 7.96 -0.15 5.33
N ILE A 40 8.91 -1.08 5.37
CA ILE A 40 9.41 -1.68 6.62
C ILE A 40 10.00 -0.65 7.60
N ASN A 41 10.39 0.54 7.13
CA ASN A 41 10.91 1.60 7.98
C ASN A 41 9.82 2.33 8.78
N VAL A 42 8.58 2.37 8.28
CA VAL A 42 7.49 3.21 8.83
C VAL A 42 6.20 2.43 9.14
N LEU A 43 6.08 1.19 8.65
CA LEU A 43 4.83 0.42 8.74
C LEU A 43 4.34 0.23 10.18
N ASN A 44 5.26 0.08 11.13
CA ASN A 44 4.91 -0.06 12.54
C ASN A 44 4.41 1.25 13.15
N ASP A 45 4.90 2.40 12.71
CA ASP A 45 4.44 3.68 13.22
C ASP A 45 3.05 4.00 12.67
N ILE A 46 2.79 3.70 11.38
CA ILE A 46 1.45 3.80 10.79
C ILE A 46 0.45 2.90 11.54
N LYS A 47 0.80 1.64 11.82
CA LYS A 47 -0.05 0.70 12.58
C LYS A 47 -0.35 1.16 14.01
N LYS A 48 0.46 2.05 14.58
CA LYS A 48 0.28 2.56 15.94
C LYS A 48 -0.57 3.83 16.00
N VAL A 49 -0.82 4.48 14.87
CA VAL A 49 -1.73 5.64 14.81
C VAL A 49 -3.13 5.18 15.24
N GLN A 50 -3.73 5.87 16.20
CA GLN A 50 -4.97 5.42 16.84
C GLN A 50 -6.16 5.39 15.87
N GLU A 51 -6.13 6.25 14.85
CA GLU A 51 -7.14 6.38 13.80
C GLU A 51 -7.02 5.30 12.71
N VAL A 52 -5.90 4.56 12.65
CA VAL A 52 -5.66 3.57 11.59
C VAL A 52 -6.27 2.22 11.97
N CYS A 53 -7.35 1.85 11.26
CA CYS A 53 -7.99 0.55 11.45
C CYS A 53 -7.20 -0.60 10.79
N THR A 54 -6.85 -0.44 9.51
CA THR A 54 -6.28 -1.53 8.70
C THR A 54 -5.35 -0.97 7.62
N ILE A 55 -4.25 -1.68 7.35
CA ILE A 55 -3.40 -1.45 6.18
C ILE A 55 -3.66 -2.56 5.17
N PHE A 56 -4.15 -2.21 3.99
CA PHE A 56 -4.47 -3.18 2.94
C PHE A 56 -3.24 -3.74 2.22
N ALA A 57 -2.26 -2.89 1.92
CA ALA A 57 -1.01 -3.29 1.25
C ALA A 57 0.07 -2.23 1.48
N ALA A 58 1.34 -2.63 1.34
CA ALA A 58 2.48 -1.73 1.31
C ALA A 58 3.58 -2.33 0.41
N THR A 59 3.71 -1.80 -0.81
CA THR A 59 4.46 -2.45 -1.89
C THR A 59 5.05 -1.45 -2.88
N ALA A 60 6.07 -1.90 -3.63
CA ALA A 60 6.60 -1.22 -4.80
C ALA A 60 6.28 -1.98 -6.11
N ASN A 61 5.58 -3.10 -6.03
CA ASN A 61 5.13 -3.84 -7.20
C ASN A 61 4.02 -3.08 -7.93
N PRO A 62 3.74 -3.41 -9.20
CA PRO A 62 2.48 -3.06 -9.82
C PRO A 62 1.32 -3.58 -8.96
N ALA A 63 0.43 -2.68 -8.54
CA ALA A 63 -0.69 -3.01 -7.67
C ALA A 63 -2.01 -2.50 -8.24
N LYS A 64 -3.10 -3.22 -7.95
CA LYS A 64 -4.47 -2.79 -8.28
C LYS A 64 -5.34 -2.82 -7.02
N VAL A 65 -6.09 -1.74 -6.82
CA VAL A 65 -7.15 -1.67 -5.82
C VAL A 65 -8.41 -2.30 -6.39
N ILE A 66 -8.99 -3.25 -5.67
CA ILE A 66 -10.25 -3.89 -6.04
C ILE A 66 -11.36 -3.17 -5.30
N LEU A 67 -12.27 -2.56 -6.07
CA LEU A 67 -13.36 -1.75 -5.55
C LEU A 67 -14.70 -2.43 -5.83
N TYR A 68 -15.62 -2.31 -4.87
CA TYR A 68 -17.03 -2.61 -5.07
C TYR A 68 -17.82 -1.31 -4.95
N GLU A 69 -18.55 -0.95 -6.00
CA GLU A 69 -19.45 0.20 -5.99
C GLU A 69 -20.84 -0.24 -5.53
N THR A 70 -21.43 0.53 -4.63
CA THR A 70 -22.74 0.28 -4.02
C THR A 70 -23.45 1.61 -3.76
N SER A 71 -24.56 1.58 -3.02
CA SER A 71 -25.25 2.79 -2.58
C SER A 71 -25.52 2.78 -1.07
N ILE A 72 -25.41 3.95 -0.43
CA ILE A 72 -25.74 4.19 0.97
C ILE A 72 -26.62 5.42 0.99
N GLY A 73 -27.84 5.31 1.55
CA GLY A 73 -28.76 6.45 1.64
C GLY A 73 -29.18 7.05 0.29
N GLY A 74 -29.10 6.27 -0.80
CA GLY A 74 -29.39 6.73 -2.16
C GLY A 74 -28.20 7.38 -2.90
N GLU A 75 -27.04 7.51 -2.25
CA GLU A 75 -25.82 8.03 -2.86
C GLU A 75 -24.84 6.91 -3.20
N ALA A 76 -24.03 7.10 -4.24
CA ALA A 76 -23.00 6.13 -4.64
C ALA A 76 -21.88 6.05 -3.58
N ALA A 77 -21.47 4.84 -3.24
CA ALA A 77 -20.40 4.56 -2.29
C ALA A 77 -19.45 3.50 -2.85
N ARG A 78 -18.17 3.56 -2.48
CA ARG A 78 -17.18 2.55 -2.86
C ARG A 78 -16.53 1.92 -1.63
N ALA A 79 -16.45 0.59 -1.65
CA ALA A 79 -15.73 -0.19 -0.67
C ALA A 79 -14.44 -0.75 -1.28
N ILE A 80 -13.34 -0.67 -0.53
CA ILE A 80 -12.11 -1.40 -0.86
C ILE A 80 -12.30 -2.83 -0.36
N ILE A 81 -12.35 -3.78 -1.28
CA ILE A 81 -12.53 -5.21 -0.94
C ILE A 81 -11.22 -6.00 -0.98
N GLY A 82 -10.16 -5.41 -1.53
CA GLY A 82 -8.83 -6.03 -1.51
C GLY A 82 -7.84 -5.32 -2.43
N ILE A 83 -6.59 -5.80 -2.40
CA ILE A 83 -5.49 -5.34 -3.23
C ILE A 83 -4.88 -6.54 -3.95
N ALA A 84 -4.71 -6.44 -5.27
CA ALA A 84 -3.85 -7.33 -6.02
C ALA A 84 -2.44 -6.73 -6.05
N ASP A 85 -1.52 -7.31 -5.28
CA ASP A 85 -0.12 -6.87 -5.16
C ASP A 85 0.79 -7.78 -5.99
N GLY A 86 1.29 -7.25 -7.10
CA GLY A 86 2.18 -7.99 -8.00
C GLY A 86 1.49 -9.11 -8.76
N TYR A 87 2.21 -10.22 -8.94
CA TYR A 87 1.82 -11.32 -9.81
C TYR A 87 1.58 -12.61 -9.03
N LYS A 88 0.80 -13.54 -9.61
CA LYS A 88 0.58 -14.88 -9.04
C LYS A 88 1.89 -15.66 -8.91
N SER A 89 2.05 -16.40 -7.82
CA SER A 89 3.17 -17.33 -7.60
C SER A 89 3.30 -18.33 -8.76
N LYS A 90 4.54 -18.55 -9.21
CA LYS A 90 4.87 -19.42 -10.35
C LYS A 90 5.41 -20.80 -9.95
N GLY A 91 5.54 -21.06 -8.66
CA GLY A 91 6.07 -22.31 -8.13
C GLY A 91 6.53 -22.16 -6.67
N ILE A 92 7.19 -23.21 -6.17
CA ILE A 92 7.78 -23.26 -4.83
C ILE A 92 9.29 -23.04 -4.97
N GLU A 93 9.91 -22.36 -4.00
CA GLU A 93 11.36 -22.14 -4.00
C GLU A 93 12.15 -23.47 -3.88
N LYS A 94 13.29 -23.56 -4.56
CA LYS A 94 14.26 -24.67 -4.46
C LYS A 94 15.39 -24.28 -3.50
N GLU A 95 16.23 -25.23 -3.11
CA GLU A 95 17.39 -24.98 -2.24
C GLU A 95 18.32 -23.86 -2.75
N GLU A 96 18.49 -23.76 -4.08
CA GLU A 96 19.26 -22.68 -4.71
C GLU A 96 18.65 -21.30 -4.43
N HIS A 97 17.33 -21.15 -4.58
CA HIS A 97 16.61 -19.90 -4.30
C HIS A 97 16.65 -19.54 -2.81
N ILE A 98 16.60 -20.54 -1.91
CA ILE A 98 16.71 -20.33 -0.46
C ILE A 98 18.08 -19.76 -0.11
N LYS A 99 19.14 -20.32 -0.69
CA LYS A 99 20.52 -19.84 -0.50
C LYS A 99 20.64 -18.39 -0.98
N GLU A 100 20.17 -18.11 -2.20
CA GLU A 100 20.21 -16.79 -2.82
C GLU A 100 19.50 -15.72 -1.96
N ARG A 101 18.25 -15.94 -1.53
CA ARG A 101 17.52 -14.94 -0.74
C ARG A 101 18.15 -14.69 0.63
N LYS A 102 18.74 -15.71 1.26
CA LYS A 102 19.44 -15.56 2.55
C LYS A 102 20.74 -14.78 2.39
N GLU A 103 21.51 -15.08 1.33
CA GLU A 103 22.73 -14.34 1.00
C GLU A 103 22.44 -12.89 0.65
N PHE A 104 21.38 -12.63 -0.12
CA PHE A 104 20.94 -11.28 -0.44
C PHE A 104 20.66 -10.46 0.83
N LEU A 105 19.88 -10.98 1.78
CA LEU A 105 19.57 -10.26 3.03
C LEU A 105 20.80 -9.92 3.86
N ARG A 106 21.84 -10.78 3.86
CA ARG A 106 23.13 -10.50 4.49
C ARG A 106 23.91 -9.44 3.72
N LYS A 107 23.94 -9.53 2.39
CA LYS A 107 24.61 -8.56 1.50
C LYS A 107 24.05 -7.14 1.67
N ILE A 108 22.73 -7.00 1.83
CA ILE A 108 22.09 -5.70 2.08
C ILE A 108 22.07 -5.30 3.56
N GLY A 109 22.75 -6.05 4.44
CA GLY A 109 22.97 -5.69 5.84
C GLY A 109 21.79 -5.92 6.79
N TYR A 110 20.71 -6.58 6.34
CA TYR A 110 19.51 -6.81 7.15
C TYR A 110 19.61 -8.03 8.07
N LYS A 111 20.55 -8.95 7.80
CA LYS A 111 20.79 -10.16 8.59
C LYS A 111 22.28 -10.39 8.77
N ARG A 112 22.64 -11.07 9.86
CA ARG A 112 23.98 -11.62 10.11
C ARG A 112 24.01 -13.08 9.66
#